data_AF-A0A938WRY8-F1
#
_entry.id   AF-A0A938WRY8-F1
#
_cell.length_a   1.000
_cell.length_b   1.000
_cell.length_c   1.000
_cell.angle_alpha   90.00
_cell.angle_beta   90.00
_cell.angle_gamma   90.00
#
_symmetry.space_group_name_H-M   'P 1'
#
loop_
_entity.id
_entity.type
_entity.pdbx_description
1 polymer ?
#
loop_
_entity_poly.entity_id
_entity_poly.type
_entity_poly.pdbx_seq_one_letter_code
_entity_poly.pdbx_strand_id
1 'polypeptide(L)' 'MDDLAIADFVKEMRKKFGLTQVDLADKSGVGLRFVRELEQGKQTLRMDKINQVLRLFGRQVGAVSIADE' A
#
# COMPACT_ATOMS: atom_id res chain seq x y z
N MET A 1 0.49 9.55 -17.77
CA MET A 1 1.18 9.92 -16.51
C MET A 1 0.88 8.77 -15.58
N ASP A 2 1.89 7.99 -15.19
CA ASP A 2 1.68 6.68 -14.54
C ASP A 2 0.68 6.80 -13.39
N ASP A 3 -0.49 6.20 -13.57
CA ASP A 3 -1.43 5.96 -12.48
C ASP A 3 -0.70 5.10 -11.45
N LEU A 4 -0.16 5.73 -10.40
CA LEU A 4 0.52 5.01 -9.35
C LEU A 4 -0.53 4.18 -8.60
N ALA A 5 -0.64 2.91 -8.96
CA ALA A 5 -1.45 1.97 -8.22
C ALA A 5 -0.98 1.96 -6.74
N ILE A 6 -1.92 1.79 -5.82
CA ILE A 6 -1.63 1.76 -4.37
C ILE A 6 -0.49 0.77 -4.05
N ALA A 7 -0.41 -0.34 -4.79
CA ALA A 7 0.66 -1.33 -4.69
C ALA A 7 2.06 -0.73 -4.92
N ASP A 8 2.23 0.05 -5.99
CA ASP A 8 3.50 0.68 -6.35
C ASP A 8 3.87 1.76 -5.34
N PHE A 9 2.91 2.60 -4.96
CA PHE A 9 3.12 3.61 -3.91
C PHE A 9 3.62 2.99 -2.60
N VAL A 10 2.98 1.91 -2.13
CA VAL A 10 3.39 1.23 -0.89
C VAL A 10 4.78 0.62 -1.02
N LYS A 11 5.07 -0.02 -2.15
CA LYS A 11 6.37 -0.66 -2.41
C LYS A 11 7.51 0.36 -2.52
N GLU A 12 7.26 1.50 -3.15
CA GLU A 12 8.21 2.61 -3.24
C GLU A 12 8.49 3.22 -1.86
N MET A 13 7.43 3.53 -1.10
CA MET A 13 7.59 4.08 0.25
C MET A 13 8.33 3.10 1.14
N ARG A 14 8.00 1.81 1.09
CA ARG A 14 8.72 0.78 1.85
C ARG A 14 10.22 0.79 1.54
N LYS A 15 10.60 0.81 0.25
CA LYS A 15 12.01 0.89 -0.17
C LYS A 15 12.67 2.20 0.25
N LYS A 16 11.98 3.34 0.10
CA LYS A 16 12.47 4.67 0.46
C LYS A 16 12.82 4.78 1.95
N PHE A 17 12.05 4.13 2.81
CA PHE A 17 12.30 4.08 4.26
C PHE A 17 13.18 2.89 4.69
N GLY A 18 13.72 2.11 3.76
CA GLY A 18 14.62 0.98 4.07
C GLY A 18 13.94 -0.16 4.83
N LEU A 19 12.63 -0.32 4.72
CA LEU A 19 11.86 -1.33 5.44
C LEU A 19 11.84 -2.66 4.66
N THR A 20 11.99 -3.77 5.37
CA THR A 20 11.62 -5.08 4.82
C THR A 20 10.09 -5.23 4.78
N GLN A 21 9.58 -6.22 4.06
CA GLN A 21 8.14 -6.52 4.09
C GLN A 21 7.66 -6.96 5.48
N VAL A 22 8.55 -7.57 6.28
CA VAL A 22 8.28 -7.95 7.66
C VAL A 22 8.16 -6.70 8.52
N ASP A 23 9.11 -5.77 8.43
CA ASP A 23 9.07 -4.52 9.18
C ASP A 23 7.81 -3.71 8.87
N LEU A 24 7.41 -3.66 7.60
CA LEU A 24 6.20 -2.95 7.19
C LEU A 24 4.94 -3.61 7.79
N ALA A 25 4.87 -4.95 7.76
CA ALA A 25 3.76 -5.70 8.33
C ALA A 25 3.64 -5.44 9.84
N ASP A 26 4.75 -5.57 10.56
CA ASP A 26 4.79 -5.40 12.01
C ASP A 26 4.46 -3.95 12.41
N LYS A 27 5.03 -2.95 11.74
CA LYS A 27 4.75 -1.53 12.02
C LYS A 27 3.30 -1.13 11.71
N SER A 28 2.68 -1.73 10.69
CA SER A 28 1.29 -1.40 10.30
C SER A 28 0.24 -2.21 11.06
N GLY A 29 0.65 -3.25 11.80
CA GLY A 29 -0.28 -4.14 12.51
C GLY A 29 -1.07 -5.04 11.56
N VAL A 30 -0.51 -5.38 10.40
CA VAL A 30 -1.10 -6.31 9.43
C VAL A 30 -0.21 -7.56 9.28
N GLY A 31 -0.77 -8.66 8.81
CA GLY A 31 0.03 -9.87 8.56
C GLY A 31 0.95 -9.71 7.35
N LEU A 32 2.14 -10.34 7.38
CA LEU A 32 3.10 -10.35 6.26
C LEU A 32 2.48 -10.77 4.92
N ARG A 33 1.56 -11.74 4.95
CA ARG A 33 0.82 -12.16 3.75
C ARG A 33 0.07 -11.00 3.12
N PHE A 34 -0.56 -10.13 3.91
CA PHE A 34 -1.29 -8.98 3.42
C PHE A 34 -0.36 -7.99 2.71
N VAL A 35 0.80 -7.68 3.28
CA VAL A 35 1.80 -6.80 2.65
C VAL A 35 2.26 -7.36 1.30
N ARG A 36 2.50 -8.67 1.20
CA ARG A 36 2.87 -9.33 -0.06
C ARG A 36 1.77 -9.22 -1.11
N GLU A 37 0.53 -9.54 -0.73
CA GLU A 37 -0.62 -9.44 -1.64
C GLU A 37 -0.86 -7.99 -2.10
N LEU A 38 -0.67 -7.01 -1.21
CA LEU A 38 -0.76 -5.58 -1.52
C LEU A 38 0.29 -5.15 -2.52
N GLU A 39 1.57 -5.46 -2.29
CA GLU A 39 2.66 -5.07 -3.20
C GLU A 39 2.68 -5.85 -4.52
N GLN A 40 1.99 -6.99 -4.60
CA GLN A 40 1.76 -7.74 -5.82
C GLN A 40 0.55 -7.25 -6.62
N GLY A 41 -0.21 -6.28 -6.10
CA GLY A 41 -1.37 -5.74 -6.79
C GLY A 41 -2.56 -6.70 -6.81
N LYS A 42 -2.77 -7.48 -5.75
CA LYS A 42 -3.96 -8.35 -5.65
C LYS A 42 -5.24 -7.53 -5.88
N GLN A 43 -6.08 -8.01 -6.77
CA GLN A 43 -7.31 -7.32 -7.21
C GLN A 43 -8.27 -6.98 -6.06
N THR A 44 -8.31 -7.81 -5.02
CA THR A 44 -9.21 -7.63 -3.87
C THR A 44 -8.44 -7.63 -2.56
N LEU A 45 -8.57 -6.53 -1.82
CA LEU A 45 -7.97 -6.31 -0.50
C LEU A 45 -8.96 -5.55 0.38
N ARG A 46 -8.89 -5.77 1.69
CA ARG A 46 -9.77 -5.07 2.63
C ARG A 46 -9.30 -3.64 2.84
N MET A 47 -10.21 -2.69 2.66
CA MET A 47 -9.92 -1.26 2.71
C MET A 47 -9.39 -0.78 4.08
N ASP A 48 -9.89 -1.34 5.18
CA ASP A 48 -9.42 -1.06 6.53
C ASP A 48 -7.93 -1.39 6.67
N LYS A 49 -7.50 -2.51 6.10
CA LYS A 49 -6.09 -2.96 6.13
C LYS A 49 -5.19 -2.15 5.21
N ILE A 50 -5.69 -1.72 4.05
CA ILE A 50 -4.95 -0.78 3.20
C ILE A 50 -4.69 0.52 3.97
N ASN A 51 -5.71 1.08 4.63
CA ASN A 51 -5.56 2.30 5.42
C ASN A 51 -4.65 2.13 6.64
N GLN A 52 -4.57 0.94 7.25
CA GLN A 52 -3.58 0.67 8.31
C GLN A 52 -2.14 0.85 7.78
N VAL A 53 -1.85 0.33 6.58
CA VAL A 53 -0.53 0.49 5.94
C VAL A 53 -0.29 1.94 5.53
N LEU A 54 -1.25 2.58 4.86
CA LEU A 54 -1.10 3.95 4.35
C LEU A 54 -0.91 5.00 5.47
N ARG A 55 -1.49 4.78 6.65
CA ARG A 55 -1.32 5.68 7.81
C ARG A 55 0.14 5.81 8.26
N LEU A 56 0.96 4.78 8.08
CA LEU A 56 2.41 4.86 8.36
C LEU A 56 3.11 5.92 7.51
N PHE A 57 2.53 6.23 6.34
CA PHE A 57 3.05 7.18 5.38
C PHE A 57 2.23 8.48 5.34
N GLY A 58 1.34 8.69 6.31
CA GLY A 58 0.47 9.87 6.37
C GLY A 58 -0.55 9.93 5.24
N ARG A 59 -0.97 8.78 4.69
CA ARG A 59 -1.92 8.67 3.58
C ARG A 59 -3.16 7.88 3.98
N GLN A 60 -4.18 7.98 3.14
CA GLN A 60 -5.39 7.17 3.18
C GLN A 60 -5.92 6.97 1.76
N VAL A 61 -6.74 5.95 1.56
CA VAL A 61 -7.50 5.77 0.31
C VAL A 61 -8.54 6.87 0.13
N GLY A 62 -8.79 7.25 -1.11
CA GLY A 62 -9.78 8.25 -1.48
C GLY A 62 -10.27 8.05 -2.90
N ALA A 63 -11.40 8.65 -3.23
CA ALA A 63 -11.88 8.71 -4.60
C ALA A 63 -10.95 9.64 -5.40
N VAL A 64 -10.51 9.16 -6.55
CA VAL A 64 -9.77 9.94 -7.56
C VAL A 64 -10.59 9.92 -8.85
N SER A 65 -10.50 11.00 -9.63
CA SER A 65 -11.05 10.98 -10.98
C SER A 65 -10.36 9.87 -11.77
N ILE A 66 -11.14 9.07 -12.48
CA ILE A 66 -10.58 8.23 -13.53
C ILE A 66 -10.08 9.20 -14.59
N ALA A 67 -8.79 9.12 -14.95
CA ALA A 67 -8.31 9.89 -16.07
C ALA A 67 -9.05 9.39 -17.32
N ASP A 68 -9.94 10.22 -17.87
CA ASP A 68 -10.44 9.99 -19.22
C ASP A 68 -9.22 10.16 -20.16
N GLU A 69 -8.94 9.12 -20.95
CA GLU A 69 -7.81 9.09 -21.91
C GLU A 69 -7.76 10.30 -22.85
#